data_AF-I2DYY8-F1
#
_entry.id   AF-I2DYY8-F1
#
_cell.length_a   1.000
_cell.length_b   1.000
_cell.length_c   1.000
_cell.angle_alpha   90.00
_cell.angle_beta   90.00
_cell.angle_gamma   90.00
#
_symmetry.space_group_name_H-M   'P 1'
#
loop_
_entity.id
_entity.type
_entity.pdbx_description
1 polymer ?
#
loop_
_entity_poly.entity_id
_entity_poly.type
_entity_poly.pdbx_seq_one_letter_code
_entity_poly.pdbx_strand_id
1 'polypeptide(L)'
;MNPNPGATPRARWTPCTRACYRTLQWPAAPFPHERRDAVGPTVCPTLPAPPHRLLAICTEAGLRDLVACHMARLKTTPLFARAGDCFDCIVERVADFVVESCGGPLYFSQRHARLQAGAGLPLLLDEEGRELWLVHLWHAFDDVGLPSALRADFWRWAEPLSVQLLAPPAQPDPPGRDRTGAR
;
A
#
# COMPACT_ATOMS: atom_id res chain seq x y z
N MET A 1 -22.97 -47.34 -7.57
CA MET A 1 -22.73 -46.40 -8.69
C MET A 1 -23.24 -45.02 -8.32
N ASN A 2 -22.37 -44.15 -7.81
CA ASN A 2 -21.97 -42.89 -8.44
C ASN A 2 -21.09 -42.12 -7.45
N PRO A 3 -19.85 -41.77 -7.84
CA PRO A 3 -18.92 -41.03 -6.99
C PRO A 3 -19.26 -39.53 -7.06
N ASN A 4 -19.23 -38.82 -5.92
CA ASN A 4 -19.27 -37.36 -5.94
C ASN A 4 -17.84 -36.86 -6.24
N PRO A 5 -17.59 -36.15 -7.35
CA PRO A 5 -16.25 -35.73 -7.73
C PRO A 5 -15.92 -34.36 -7.12
N GLY A 6 -14.65 -34.18 -6.75
CA GLY A 6 -14.05 -32.85 -6.70
C GLY A 6 -14.19 -32.10 -5.39
N ALA A 7 -13.56 -32.63 -4.33
CA ALA A 7 -12.99 -31.75 -3.32
C ALA A 7 -11.76 -31.05 -3.95
N THR A 8 -11.99 -30.01 -4.74
CA THR A 8 -10.96 -29.00 -4.97
C THR A 8 -10.61 -28.39 -3.61
N PRO A 9 -9.31 -28.24 -3.26
CA PRO A 9 -8.95 -27.57 -2.03
C PRO A 9 -9.52 -26.15 -2.12
N ARG A 10 -10.61 -25.90 -1.38
CA ARG A 10 -11.16 -24.56 -1.21
C ARG A 10 -10.02 -23.69 -0.70
N ALA A 11 -9.66 -22.65 -1.46
CA ALA A 11 -8.72 -21.64 -1.00
C ALA A 11 -9.16 -21.20 0.40
N ARG A 12 -8.23 -21.28 1.36
CA ARG A 12 -8.47 -21.13 2.80
C ARG A 12 -8.88 -19.71 3.22
N TRP A 13 -9.19 -18.85 2.26
CA TRP A 13 -9.31 -17.41 2.44
C TRP A 13 -10.44 -16.83 1.59
N THR A 14 -11.25 -15.97 2.23
CA THR A 14 -12.32 -15.21 1.57
C THR A 14 -11.88 -13.75 1.53
N PRO A 15 -11.81 -13.10 0.37
CA PRO A 15 -11.41 -11.69 0.29
C PRO A 15 -12.33 -10.80 1.12
N CYS A 16 -11.74 -9.85 1.85
CA CYS A 16 -12.48 -8.77 2.48
C CYS A 16 -13.32 -8.01 1.42
N THR A 17 -14.63 -8.25 1.41
CA THR A 17 -15.60 -7.51 0.58
C THR A 17 -15.91 -6.11 1.15
N ARG A 18 -15.48 -5.84 2.38
CA ARG A 18 -15.76 -4.60 3.12
C ARG A 18 -14.67 -3.58 2.88
N ALA A 19 -14.76 -2.81 1.79
CA ALA A 19 -14.16 -1.47 1.69
C ALA A 19 -12.75 -1.30 2.33
N CYS A 20 -11.90 -2.34 2.26
CA CYS A 20 -10.56 -2.40 2.83
C CYS A 20 -9.59 -1.43 2.10
N TYR A 21 -10.14 -0.59 1.23
CA TYR A 21 -9.53 0.53 0.52
C TYR A 21 -9.63 1.84 1.29
N ARG A 22 -10.58 1.96 2.25
CA ARG A 22 -10.66 3.09 3.19
C ARG A 22 -9.71 2.92 4.37
N THR A 23 -8.71 2.03 4.26
CA THR A 23 -7.82 1.68 5.37
C THR A 23 -6.86 2.79 5.77
N LEU A 24 -7.00 3.98 5.20
CA LEU A 24 -6.46 5.20 5.78
C LEU A 24 -7.61 6.19 5.80
N GLN A 25 -8.14 6.46 6.99
CA GLN A 25 -8.69 7.80 7.17
C GLN A 25 -7.50 8.73 7.05
N TRP A 26 -7.43 9.38 5.90
CA TRP A 26 -6.73 10.63 5.69
C TRP A 26 -7.22 11.62 6.75
N PRO A 27 -6.43 11.98 7.77
CA PRO A 27 -6.62 13.31 8.30
C PRO A 27 -6.20 14.22 7.16
N ALA A 28 -7.16 14.93 6.55
CA ALA A 28 -6.77 16.24 6.03
C ALA A 28 -6.25 16.92 7.28
N ALA A 29 -4.93 17.03 7.44
CA ALA A 29 -4.36 17.84 8.49
C ALA A 29 -5.19 19.14 8.47
N PRO A 30 -5.78 19.58 9.59
CA PRO A 30 -6.38 20.90 9.62
C PRO A 30 -5.21 21.84 9.40
N PHE A 31 -4.95 22.18 8.14
CA PHE A 31 -3.91 23.12 7.80
C PHE A 31 -4.28 24.39 8.56
N PRO A 32 -3.39 24.92 9.42
CA PRO A 32 -3.46 26.33 9.74
C PRO A 32 -3.52 27.03 8.38
N HIS A 33 -4.45 27.94 8.23
CA HIS A 33 -4.77 28.70 7.03
C HIS A 33 -3.64 29.65 6.63
N GLU A 34 -2.39 29.19 6.62
CA GLU A 34 -1.31 29.86 5.92
C GLU A 34 -1.37 29.35 4.49
N ARG A 35 -1.74 30.25 3.59
CA ARG A 35 -1.72 30.04 2.14
C ARG A 35 -0.38 29.39 1.76
N ARG A 36 -0.38 28.08 1.53
CA ARG A 36 0.63 27.48 0.65
C ARG A 36 0.26 27.92 -0.75
N ASP A 37 1.12 28.72 -1.35
CA ASP A 37 1.14 28.94 -2.79
C ASP A 37 0.89 27.60 -3.49
N ALA A 38 0.04 27.61 -4.51
CA ALA A 38 -0.37 26.42 -5.24
C ALA A 38 0.87 25.58 -5.59
N VAL A 39 1.08 24.50 -4.84
CA VAL A 39 2.13 23.52 -5.13
C VAL A 39 1.77 23.00 -6.52
N GLY A 40 2.62 23.31 -7.49
CA GLY A 40 2.48 22.83 -8.86
C GLY A 40 2.35 21.30 -8.86
N PRO A 41 1.81 20.70 -9.93
CA PRO A 41 1.58 19.25 -9.97
C PRO A 41 2.86 18.51 -9.58
N THR A 42 2.78 17.70 -8.52
CA THR A 42 3.87 16.82 -8.09
C THR A 42 4.26 15.97 -9.29
N VAL A 43 5.45 16.20 -9.83
CA VAL A 43 5.99 15.39 -10.92
C VAL A 43 6.28 14.01 -10.32
N CYS A 44 5.44 13.02 -10.65
CA CYS A 44 5.71 11.64 -10.26
C CYS A 44 7.02 11.19 -10.93
N PRO A 45 8.04 10.77 -10.16
CA PRO A 45 9.27 10.27 -10.75
C PRO A 45 8.98 9.01 -11.57
N THR A 46 9.70 8.85 -12.68
CA THR A 46 9.69 7.60 -13.44
C THR A 46 10.13 6.48 -12.51
N LEU A 47 9.28 5.46 -12.35
CA LEU A 47 9.62 4.32 -11.52
C LEU A 47 10.75 3.53 -12.20
N PRO A 48 11.89 3.31 -11.54
CA PRO A 48 12.90 2.42 -12.07
C PRO A 48 12.33 1.00 -12.17
N ALA A 49 12.90 0.20 -13.05
CA ALA A 49 12.52 -1.20 -13.15
C ALA A 49 12.63 -1.86 -11.76
N PRO A 50 11.60 -2.59 -11.32
CA PRO A 50 11.64 -3.25 -10.04
C PRO A 50 12.80 -4.25 -10.00
N PRO A 51 13.40 -4.45 -8.83
CA PRO A 51 14.65 -5.19 -8.74
C PRO A 51 14.38 -6.71 -8.83
N HIS A 52 14.19 -7.22 -10.05
CA HIS A 52 13.87 -8.63 -10.32
C HIS A 52 14.86 -9.62 -9.68
N ARG A 53 16.11 -9.20 -9.48
CA ARG A 53 17.12 -9.97 -8.76
C ARG A 53 16.76 -10.25 -7.30
N LEU A 54 15.94 -9.41 -6.66
CA LEU A 54 15.46 -9.66 -5.31
C LEU A 54 14.63 -10.93 -5.23
N LEU A 55 13.73 -11.18 -6.18
CA LEU A 55 12.94 -12.40 -6.16
C LEU A 55 13.83 -13.63 -6.34
N ALA A 56 14.82 -13.55 -7.22
CA ALA A 56 15.77 -14.64 -7.44
C ALA A 56 16.63 -14.96 -6.20
N ILE A 57 16.96 -13.95 -5.38
CA ILE A 57 17.86 -14.10 -4.23
C ILE A 57 17.10 -14.32 -2.93
N CYS A 58 16.06 -13.52 -2.66
CA CYS A 58 15.26 -13.59 -1.44
C CYS A 58 14.15 -14.65 -1.51
N THR A 59 13.83 -15.17 -2.69
CA THR A 59 12.65 -16.00 -2.96
C THR A 59 11.32 -15.26 -2.73
N GLU A 60 10.20 -15.86 -3.14
CA GLU A 60 8.87 -15.31 -2.83
C GLU A 60 8.64 -15.24 -1.30
N ALA A 61 9.02 -16.29 -0.57
CA ALA A 61 8.84 -16.35 0.88
C ALA A 61 9.58 -15.21 1.59
N GLY A 62 10.84 -14.95 1.24
CA GLY A 62 11.60 -13.87 1.86
C GLY A 62 11.06 -12.48 1.55
N LEU A 63 10.48 -12.25 0.36
CA LEU A 63 9.79 -11.00 0.06
C LEU A 63 8.50 -10.85 0.88
N ARG A 64 7.74 -11.93 1.07
CA ARG A 64 6.54 -11.93 1.92
C ARG A 64 6.90 -11.70 3.39
N ASP A 65 7.98 -12.29 3.88
CA ASP A 65 8.47 -12.09 5.25
C ASP A 65 8.93 -10.64 5.48
N LEU A 66 9.62 -10.04 4.52
CA LEU A 66 9.98 -8.61 4.55
C LEU A 66 8.74 -7.73 4.66
N VAL A 67 7.73 -7.97 3.83
CA VAL A 67 6.48 -7.19 3.87
C VAL A 67 5.74 -7.43 5.19
N ALA A 68 5.65 -8.67 5.67
CA ALA A 68 5.01 -8.97 6.94
C ALA A 68 5.70 -8.25 8.10
N CYS A 69 7.05 -8.25 8.13
CA CYS A 69 7.84 -7.53 9.12
C CYS A 69 7.61 -6.00 9.05
N HIS A 70 7.66 -5.43 7.84
CA HIS A 70 7.41 -4.01 7.62
C HIS A 70 6.02 -3.59 8.06
N MET A 71 5.00 -4.33 7.67
CA MET A 71 3.63 -4.04 8.05
C MET A 71 3.45 -4.20 9.57
N ALA A 72 4.00 -5.25 10.19
CA ALA A 72 3.95 -5.41 11.65
C ALA A 72 4.51 -4.19 12.40
N ARG A 73 5.60 -3.59 11.90
CA ARG A 73 6.14 -2.32 12.44
C ARG A 73 5.18 -1.15 12.26
N LEU A 74 4.51 -1.06 11.12
CA LEU A 74 3.55 0.01 10.84
C LEU A 74 2.22 -0.17 11.60
N LYS A 75 1.88 -1.39 12.03
CA LYS A 75 0.65 -1.66 12.80
C LYS A 75 0.55 -0.85 14.09
N THR A 76 1.69 -0.50 14.68
CA THR A 76 1.76 0.27 15.93
C THR A 76 1.86 1.78 15.72
N THR A 77 1.85 2.27 14.48
CA THR A 77 1.96 3.69 14.17
C THR A 77 0.58 4.30 13.89
N PRO A 78 0.45 5.64 13.89
CA PRO A 78 -0.79 6.32 13.50
C PRO A 78 -1.30 5.92 12.11
N LEU A 79 -0.39 5.50 11.21
CA LEU A 79 -0.73 5.09 9.84
C LEU A 79 -1.79 3.98 9.81
N PHE A 80 -1.71 2.98 10.68
CA PHE A 80 -2.68 1.87 10.69
C PHE A 80 -3.55 1.81 11.95
N ALA A 81 -3.62 2.89 12.73
CA ALA A 81 -4.38 2.92 13.98
C ALA A 81 -5.88 2.58 13.82
N ARG A 82 -6.44 2.72 12.60
CA ARG A 82 -7.84 2.41 12.26
C ARG A 82 -8.00 1.24 11.29
N ALA A 83 -6.94 0.50 10.99
CA ALA A 83 -7.00 -0.65 10.08
C ALA A 83 -7.92 -1.77 10.61
N GLY A 84 -8.09 -1.85 11.93
CA GLY A 84 -8.98 -2.79 12.60
C GLY A 84 -8.71 -4.24 12.19
N ASP A 85 -9.77 -5.02 12.09
CA ASP A 85 -9.72 -6.45 11.74
C ASP A 85 -9.28 -6.72 10.28
N CYS A 86 -9.14 -5.66 9.47
CA CYS A 86 -8.80 -5.77 8.06
C CYS A 86 -7.29 -5.70 7.80
N PHE A 87 -6.47 -5.53 8.84
CA PHE A 87 -5.03 -5.31 8.70
C PHE A 87 -4.34 -6.41 7.87
N ASP A 88 -4.66 -7.68 8.14
CA ASP A 88 -4.04 -8.82 7.44
C ASP A 88 -4.35 -8.82 5.94
N CYS A 89 -5.53 -8.34 5.54
CA CYS A 89 -5.88 -8.18 4.11
C CYS A 89 -5.00 -7.12 3.43
N ILE A 90 -4.60 -6.08 4.15
CA ILE A 90 -3.67 -5.06 3.64
C ILE A 90 -2.29 -5.68 3.47
N VAL A 91 -1.81 -6.44 4.47
CA VAL A 91 -0.50 -7.11 4.41
C VAL A 91 -0.41 -8.01 3.19
N GLU A 92 -1.42 -8.86 2.97
CA GLU A 92 -1.47 -9.75 1.80
C GLU A 92 -1.48 -8.97 0.48
N ARG A 93 -2.27 -7.90 0.39
CA ARG A 93 -2.35 -7.05 -0.81
C ARG A 93 -1.00 -6.39 -1.13
N VAL A 94 -0.32 -5.86 -0.12
CA VAL A 94 1.02 -5.27 -0.28
C VAL A 94 2.04 -6.34 -0.67
N ALA A 95 1.97 -7.51 -0.05
CA ALA A 95 2.87 -8.61 -0.36
C ALA A 95 2.70 -9.10 -1.80
N ASP A 96 1.46 -9.30 -2.25
CA ASP A 96 1.16 -9.67 -3.64
C ASP A 96 1.68 -8.60 -4.62
N PHE A 97 1.55 -7.31 -4.29
CA PHE A 97 2.08 -6.22 -5.11
C PHE A 97 3.60 -6.25 -5.21
N VAL A 98 4.31 -6.42 -4.09
CA VAL A 98 5.78 -6.44 -4.07
C VAL A 98 6.32 -7.66 -4.81
N VAL A 99 5.71 -8.84 -4.61
CA VAL A 99 6.09 -10.08 -5.29
C VAL A 99 5.90 -9.93 -6.80
N GLU A 100 4.74 -9.46 -7.24
CA GLU A 100 4.46 -9.24 -8.67
C GLU A 100 5.40 -8.20 -9.27
N SER A 101 5.62 -7.08 -8.57
CA SER A 101 6.56 -6.04 -9.01
C SER A 101 7.96 -6.61 -9.19
N CYS A 102 8.45 -7.45 -8.28
CA CYS A 102 9.75 -8.09 -8.41
C CYS A 102 9.81 -9.19 -9.51
N GLY A 103 8.77 -9.35 -10.34
CA GLY A 103 8.72 -10.33 -11.44
C GLY A 103 8.16 -11.69 -11.03
N GLY A 104 7.46 -11.76 -9.90
CA GLY A 104 6.78 -12.95 -9.44
C GLY A 104 5.46 -13.21 -10.18
N PRO A 105 4.68 -14.21 -9.74
CA PRO A 105 3.35 -14.47 -10.30
C PRO A 105 2.43 -13.26 -10.17
N LEU A 106 1.45 -13.16 -11.09
CA LEU A 106 0.51 -12.04 -11.21
C LEU A 106 -0.59 -12.01 -10.14
N TYR A 107 -0.24 -12.23 -8.87
CA TYR A 107 -1.20 -12.31 -7.77
C TYR A 107 -1.96 -11.01 -7.57
N PHE A 108 -1.27 -9.86 -7.64
CA PHE A 108 -1.88 -8.56 -7.43
C PHE A 108 -2.81 -8.20 -8.58
N SER A 109 -2.37 -8.37 -9.82
CA SER A 109 -3.22 -8.11 -10.98
C SER A 109 -4.46 -9.00 -11.02
N GLN A 110 -4.34 -10.28 -10.63
CA GLN A 110 -5.45 -11.21 -10.65
C GLN A 110 -6.45 -10.98 -9.51
N ARG A 111 -5.96 -10.70 -8.31
CA ARG A 111 -6.79 -10.60 -7.10
C ARG A 111 -7.23 -9.18 -6.78
N HIS A 112 -6.41 -8.19 -7.15
CA HIS A 112 -6.50 -6.83 -6.63
C HIS A 112 -6.61 -5.72 -7.69
N ALA A 113 -6.19 -5.92 -8.95
CA ALA A 113 -6.22 -4.84 -9.94
C ALA A 113 -7.62 -4.41 -10.42
N ARG A 114 -8.67 -5.19 -10.14
CA ARG A 114 -10.07 -4.80 -10.43
C ARG A 114 -10.66 -3.83 -9.40
N LEU A 115 -9.89 -3.51 -8.37
CA LEU A 115 -10.33 -2.71 -7.23
C LEU A 115 -10.18 -1.22 -7.59
N GLN A 116 -11.31 -0.58 -7.85
CA GLN A 116 -11.39 0.82 -8.32
C GLN A 116 -10.89 1.84 -7.28
N ALA A 117 -10.91 1.47 -5.99
CA ALA A 117 -10.47 2.35 -4.92
C ALA A 117 -8.95 2.20 -4.73
N GLY A 118 -8.19 3.19 -5.21
CA GLY A 118 -6.73 3.23 -5.09
C GLY A 118 -5.98 3.36 -6.43
N ALA A 119 -6.66 3.58 -7.55
CA ALA A 119 -6.03 3.74 -8.87
C ALA A 119 -5.09 2.58 -9.28
N GLY A 120 -5.34 1.36 -8.78
CA GLY A 120 -4.49 0.19 -9.03
C GLY A 120 -3.28 0.05 -8.11
N LEU A 121 -3.19 0.83 -7.03
CA LEU A 121 -2.11 0.78 -6.04
C LEU A 121 -2.48 -0.08 -4.82
N PRO A 122 -1.50 -0.67 -4.12
CA PRO A 122 -1.74 -1.56 -2.97
C PRO A 122 -2.18 -0.82 -1.70
N LEU A 123 -1.89 0.47 -1.60
CA LEU A 123 -2.37 1.40 -0.58
C LEU A 123 -2.15 2.83 -1.09
N LEU A 124 -2.68 3.81 -0.36
CA LEU A 124 -2.32 5.23 -0.54
C LEU A 124 -1.59 5.71 0.72
N LEU A 125 -0.94 6.87 0.71
CA LEU A 125 -0.20 7.45 1.83
C LEU A 125 -0.41 8.97 1.82
N ASP A 126 -0.45 9.63 2.98
CA ASP A 126 -0.19 11.07 3.07
C ASP A 126 1.32 11.32 3.20
N GLU A 127 1.73 12.59 3.25
CA GLU A 127 3.14 12.96 3.35
C GLU A 127 3.78 12.41 4.64
N GLU A 128 3.10 12.54 5.79
CA GLU A 128 3.58 12.00 7.07
C GLU A 128 3.63 10.46 7.05
N GLY A 129 2.60 9.83 6.50
CA GLY A 129 2.50 8.39 6.32
C GLY A 129 3.57 7.83 5.40
N ARG A 130 3.99 8.58 4.37
CA ARG A 130 5.12 8.23 3.51
C ARG A 130 6.42 8.18 4.30
N GLU A 131 6.68 9.16 5.15
CA GLU A 131 7.88 9.17 5.99
C GLU A 131 7.91 7.98 6.94
N LEU A 132 6.78 7.71 7.63
CA LEU A 132 6.63 6.53 8.49
C LEU A 132 6.84 5.23 7.70
N TRP A 133 6.24 5.12 6.51
CA TRP A 133 6.37 3.96 5.65
C TRP A 133 7.83 3.68 5.29
N LEU A 134 8.58 4.71 4.88
CA LEU A 134 10.00 4.60 4.50
C LEU A 134 10.91 4.27 5.69
N VAL A 135 10.74 4.95 6.83
CA VAL A 135 11.55 4.70 8.03
C VAL A 135 11.35 3.28 8.54
N HIS A 136 10.10 2.81 8.62
CA HIS A 136 9.82 1.45 9.07
C HIS A 136 10.24 0.39 8.05
N LEU A 137 10.27 0.71 6.74
CA LEU A 137 10.82 -0.19 5.71
C LEU A 137 12.32 -0.37 5.91
N TRP A 138 13.04 0.73 6.16
CA TRP A 138 14.48 0.70 6.39
C TRP A 138 14.83 -0.22 7.56
N HIS A 139 14.10 -0.11 8.68
CA HIS A 139 14.30 -0.99 9.83
C HIS A 139 13.85 -2.44 9.59
N ALA A 140 12.84 -2.67 8.76
CA ALA A 140 12.44 -4.03 8.39
C ALA A 140 13.56 -4.77 7.65
N PHE A 141 14.40 -4.07 6.88
CA PHE A 141 15.59 -4.66 6.26
C PHE A 141 16.60 -5.19 7.29
N ASP A 142 16.71 -4.55 8.45
CA ASP A 142 17.56 -5.02 9.54
C ASP A 142 16.97 -6.28 10.20
N ASP A 143 15.68 -6.26 10.50
CA ASP A 143 15.02 -7.37 11.19
C ASP A 143 15.06 -8.67 10.40
N VAL A 144 14.91 -8.60 9.07
CA VAL A 144 14.97 -9.79 8.21
C VAL A 144 16.39 -10.12 7.74
N GLY A 145 17.40 -9.37 8.19
CA GLY A 145 18.80 -9.61 7.82
C GLY A 145 19.09 -9.42 6.33
N LEU A 146 18.39 -8.50 5.66
CA LEU A 146 18.56 -8.28 4.22
C LEU A 146 20.00 -7.79 3.92
N PRO A 147 20.77 -8.43 3.01
CA PRO A 147 22.12 -7.97 2.69
C PRO A 147 22.16 -6.54 2.15
N SER A 148 23.19 -5.77 2.50
CA SER A 148 23.32 -4.34 2.13
C SER A 148 23.20 -4.07 0.64
N ALA A 149 23.74 -4.95 -0.22
CA ALA A 149 23.63 -4.84 -1.66
C ALA A 149 22.15 -4.90 -2.13
N LEU A 150 21.34 -5.78 -1.52
CA LEU A 150 19.92 -5.93 -1.85
C LEU A 150 19.06 -4.81 -1.25
N ARG A 151 19.45 -4.28 -0.08
CA ARG A 151 18.80 -3.10 0.50
C ARG A 151 18.86 -1.91 -0.44
N ALA A 152 20.04 -1.64 -1.01
CA ALA A 152 20.21 -0.54 -1.96
C ALA A 152 19.32 -0.70 -3.20
N ASP A 153 19.09 -1.92 -3.67
CA ASP A 153 18.20 -2.17 -4.81
C ASP A 153 16.74 -1.97 -4.47
N PHE A 154 16.32 -2.56 -3.34
CA PHE A 154 14.96 -2.39 -2.86
C PHE A 154 14.68 -0.91 -2.66
N TRP A 155 15.59 -0.20 -2.00
CA TRP A 155 15.43 1.22 -1.70
C TRP A 155 15.34 2.09 -2.95
N ARG A 156 16.18 1.84 -3.97
CA ARG A 156 16.13 2.56 -5.26
C ARG A 156 14.77 2.44 -5.95
N TRP A 157 14.01 1.40 -5.67
CA TRP A 157 12.66 1.21 -6.20
C TRP A 157 11.57 1.71 -5.25
N ALA A 158 11.69 1.41 -3.95
CA ALA A 158 10.69 1.74 -2.94
C ALA A 158 10.56 3.25 -2.68
N GLU A 159 11.67 3.99 -2.70
CA GLU A 159 11.67 5.44 -2.49
C GLU A 159 10.84 6.17 -3.57
N PRO A 160 11.07 5.99 -4.89
CA PRO A 160 10.24 6.62 -5.91
C PRO A 160 8.83 6.04 -5.97
N LEU A 161 8.65 4.75 -5.69
CA LEU A 161 7.31 4.14 -5.56
C LEU A 161 6.48 4.84 -4.49
N SER A 162 7.08 5.18 -3.35
CA SER A 162 6.37 5.83 -2.25
C SER A 162 5.77 7.19 -2.62
N VAL A 163 6.33 7.87 -3.65
CA VAL A 163 5.73 9.10 -4.21
C VAL A 163 4.46 8.79 -4.99
N GLN A 164 4.43 7.68 -5.73
CA GLN A 164 3.23 7.24 -6.45
C GLN A 164 2.13 6.75 -5.51
N LEU A 165 2.51 6.26 -4.32
CA LEU A 165 1.57 5.89 -3.28
C LEU A 165 0.92 7.10 -2.60
N LEU A 166 1.38 8.33 -2.83
CA LEU A 166 0.73 9.50 -2.24
C LEU A 166 -0.71 9.65 -2.74
N ALA A 167 -1.66 9.83 -1.83
CA ALA A 167 -3.04 10.06 -2.23
C ALA A 167 -3.14 11.42 -2.95
N PRO A 168 -4.02 11.55 -3.96
CA PRO A 168 -4.31 12.84 -4.55
C PRO A 168 -4.82 13.83 -3.48
N PRO A 169 -4.48 15.12 -3.58
CA PRO A 169 -5.00 16.12 -2.65
C PRO A 169 -6.53 16.09 -2.67
N ALA A 170 -7.13 16.09 -1.47
CA ALA A 170 -8.57 16.15 -1.33
C ALA A 170 -9.08 17.42 -2.02
N GLN A 171 -9.95 17.27 -3.01
CA GLN A 171 -10.59 18.41 -3.64
C GLN A 171 -11.41 19.13 -2.56
N PRO A 172 -11.20 20.45 -2.34
CA PRO A 172 -11.98 21.18 -1.35
C PRO A 172 -13.47 21.05 -1.66
N ASP A 173 -14.28 20.90 -0.61
CA ASP A 173 -15.74 20.89 -0.76
C ASP A 173 -16.17 22.10 -1.59
N PRO A 174 -17.08 21.93 -2.56
CA PRO A 174 -17.62 23.07 -3.29
C PRO A 174 -18.21 24.05 -2.28
N PRO A 175 -17.95 25.36 -2.41
CA PRO A 175 -18.43 26.35 -1.45
C PRO A 175 -19.94 26.17 -1.28
N GLY A 176 -20.34 26.01 -0.01
CA GLY A 176 -21.69 25.64 0.37
C GLY A 176 -22.73 26.47 -0.36
N ARG A 177 -23.69 25.78 -1.00
CA ARG A 177 -24.98 26.41 -1.24
C ARG A 177 -25.58 26.69 0.12
N ASP A 178 -25.49 27.94 0.55
CA ASP A 178 -26.28 28.49 1.64
C ASP A 178 -27.71 27.99 1.51
N ARG A 179 -28.09 27.06 2.39
CA ARG A 179 -29.49 26.76 2.67
C ARG A 179 -29.99 27.88 3.58
N THR A 180 -30.12 29.08 3.04
CA THR A 180 -30.92 30.12 3.68
C THR A 180 -32.37 29.72 3.47
N GLY A 181 -32.90 29.01 4.46
CA GLY A 181 -34.31 28.68 4.55
C GLY A 181 -35.14 29.95 4.44
N ALA A 182 -36.11 29.88 3.53
CA ALA A 182 -37.19 30.84 3.39
C ALA A 182 -37.84 31.11 4.75
N ARG A 183 -38.18 32.38 4.98
CA ARG A 183 -39.09 32.82 6.03
C ARG A 183 -40.35 33.35 5.37
#